data_AF-A0A9Q0MAJ5-F1
#
_entry.id   AF-A0A9Q0MAJ5-F1
#
_cell.length_a   1.000
_cell.length_b   1.000
_cell.length_c   1.000
_cell.angle_alpha   90.00
_cell.angle_beta   90.00
_cell.angle_gamma   90.00
#
_symmetry.space_group_name_H-M   'P 1'
#
loop_
_entity.id
_entity.type
_entity.pdbx_description
1 polymer ?
#
loop_
_entity_poly.entity_id
_entity_poly.type
_entity_poly.pdbx_seq_one_letter_code
_entity_poly.pdbx_strand_id
1 'polypeptide(L)'
;MESNKTSSSDVVSGKLSTGPMGLGDPSDRTLRKVEIEVLIPKLVRERCKTEPDKCALVKADFDKCCLDSGGISMVYKCREENRLFQECMNKWFNDQTFIDECREQYLAKRAQFRTTGEKQRPKRKNKKTDEIDSGNAS
;
A
#
# COMPACT_ATOMS: atom_id res chain seq x y z
N MET A 1 9.32 -17.87 -52.69
CA MET A 1 8.34 -16.78 -52.76
C MET A 1 7.00 -17.41 -52.44
N GLU A 2 6.25 -17.11 -51.39
CA GLU A 2 6.38 -16.18 -50.27
C GLU A 2 5.31 -16.66 -49.29
N SER A 3 5.70 -17.04 -48.07
CA SER A 3 4.72 -17.37 -47.02
C SER A 3 4.43 -16.09 -46.25
N ASN A 4 3.24 -15.53 -46.39
CA ASN A 4 2.83 -14.43 -45.53
C ASN A 4 1.31 -14.34 -45.36
N LYS A 5 0.82 -14.78 -44.19
CA LYS A 5 -0.23 -14.07 -43.45
C LYS A 5 -0.30 -14.59 -42.01
N THR A 6 0.52 -14.03 -41.12
CA THR A 6 0.36 -14.27 -39.68
C THR A 6 -0.75 -13.37 -39.16
N SER A 7 -1.82 -14.02 -38.72
CA SER A 7 -2.98 -13.43 -38.06
C SER A 7 -2.57 -12.74 -36.76
N SER A 8 -2.90 -11.45 -36.65
CA SER A 8 -2.70 -10.62 -35.47
C SER A 8 -3.72 -10.97 -34.39
N SER A 9 -3.26 -11.48 -33.25
CA SER A 9 -4.04 -11.51 -32.00
C SER A 9 -3.15 -11.77 -30.78
N ASP A 10 -2.26 -10.83 -30.43
CA ASP A 10 -1.63 -10.79 -29.12
C ASP A 10 -2.08 -9.51 -28.40
N VAL A 11 -3.06 -9.67 -27.50
CA VAL A 11 -3.80 -8.56 -26.83
C VAL A 11 -3.01 -7.94 -25.67
N VAL A 12 -1.75 -8.35 -25.46
CA VAL A 12 -0.87 -7.83 -24.41
C VAL A 12 0.27 -7.07 -25.09
N SER A 13 0.31 -5.74 -24.91
CA SER A 13 1.44 -4.93 -25.41
C SER A 13 2.77 -5.56 -24.99
N GLY A 14 3.68 -5.79 -25.93
CA GLY A 14 4.93 -6.52 -25.71
C GLY A 14 5.78 -6.05 -24.52
N LYS A 15 5.62 -4.79 -24.09
CA LYS A 15 6.23 -4.21 -22.87
C LYS A 15 5.83 -4.89 -21.56
N LEU A 16 4.66 -5.53 -21.51
CA LEU A 16 4.13 -6.18 -20.32
C LEU A 16 4.58 -7.65 -20.19
N SER A 17 5.04 -8.25 -21.29
CA SER A 17 5.51 -9.64 -21.37
C SER A 17 7.04 -9.75 -21.44
N THR A 18 7.76 -8.62 -21.36
CA THR A 18 9.23 -8.59 -21.41
C THR A 18 9.85 -8.85 -20.02
N GLY A 19 11.18 -8.97 -19.95
CA GLY A 19 11.93 -9.09 -18.69
C GLY A 19 12.19 -10.54 -18.25
N PRO A 20 13.01 -10.72 -17.19
CA PRO A 20 13.53 -12.04 -16.80
C PRO A 20 12.44 -13.04 -16.38
N MET A 21 11.31 -12.55 -15.86
CA MET A 21 10.17 -13.38 -15.47
C MET A 21 8.96 -13.22 -16.38
N GLY A 22 9.08 -12.49 -17.50
CA GLY A 22 7.95 -12.18 -18.40
C GLY A 22 6.86 -11.31 -17.76
N LEU A 23 7.18 -10.56 -16.69
CA LEU A 23 6.25 -9.71 -15.93
C LEU A 23 6.39 -8.20 -16.25
N GLY A 24 7.13 -7.89 -17.32
CA GLY A 24 7.54 -6.55 -17.73
C GLY A 24 8.97 -6.23 -17.34
N ASP A 25 9.53 -5.17 -17.93
CA ASP A 25 10.89 -4.69 -17.65
C ASP A 25 11.01 -4.16 -16.20
N PRO A 26 11.95 -4.67 -15.38
CA PRO A 26 12.23 -4.13 -14.04
C PRO A 26 12.69 -2.67 -14.01
N SER A 27 13.33 -2.19 -15.09
CA SER A 27 13.90 -0.83 -15.17
C SER A 27 12.89 0.21 -15.66
N ASP A 28 11.74 -0.23 -16.17
CA ASP A 28 10.67 0.65 -16.62
C ASP A 28 10.11 1.46 -15.44
N ARG A 29 10.13 2.79 -15.57
CA ARG A 29 9.62 3.74 -14.57
C ARG A 29 8.26 4.34 -14.94
N THR A 30 7.67 3.95 -16.07
CA THR A 30 6.35 4.42 -16.48
C THR A 30 5.29 3.88 -15.53
N LEU A 31 4.32 4.74 -15.18
CA LEU A 31 3.21 4.37 -14.33
C LEU A 31 1.94 4.19 -15.15
N ARG A 32 1.23 3.09 -14.90
CA ARG A 32 -0.09 2.83 -15.44
C ARG A 32 -1.15 3.61 -14.67
N LYS A 33 -2.29 3.87 -15.30
CA LYS A 33 -3.42 4.58 -14.67
C LYS A 33 -3.81 3.98 -13.31
N VAL A 34 -3.89 2.65 -13.21
CA VAL A 34 -4.19 1.96 -11.95
C VAL A 34 -3.12 2.18 -10.86
N GLU A 35 -1.86 2.35 -11.26
CA GLU A 35 -0.77 2.57 -10.31
C GLU A 35 -0.85 3.98 -9.74
N ILE A 36 -1.17 4.96 -10.59
CA ILE A 36 -1.34 6.37 -10.25
C ILE A 36 -2.60 6.56 -9.39
N GLU A 37 -3.74 6.02 -9.81
CA GLU A 37 -5.05 6.32 -9.19
C GLU A 37 -5.38 5.40 -8.01
N VAL A 38 -4.76 4.22 -7.92
CA VAL A 38 -5.15 3.20 -6.93
C VAL A 38 -3.98 2.73 -6.08
N LEU A 39 -2.89 2.24 -6.69
CA LEU A 39 -1.85 1.55 -5.92
C LEU A 39 -0.98 2.50 -5.10
N ILE A 40 -0.53 3.62 -5.68
CA ILE A 40 0.25 4.62 -4.96
C ILE A 40 -0.62 5.29 -3.87
N PRO A 41 -1.86 5.74 -4.14
CA PRO A 41 -2.75 6.26 -3.10
C PRO A 41 -3.05 5.25 -2.00
N LYS A 42 -3.16 3.96 -2.33
CA LYS A 42 -3.30 2.91 -1.31
C LYS A 42 -2.05 2.79 -0.45
N LEU A 43 -0.84 2.87 -1.03
CA LEU A 43 0.40 2.85 -0.27
C LEU A 43 0.54 4.07 0.65
N VAL A 44 0.22 5.27 0.16
CA VAL A 44 0.13 6.51 0.96
C VAL A 44 -0.81 6.28 2.15
N ARG A 45 -2.01 5.75 1.89
CA ARG A 45 -3.01 5.47 2.94
C ARG A 45 -2.48 4.53 4.02
N GLU A 46 -1.85 3.43 3.62
CA GLU A 46 -1.30 2.45 4.55
C GLU A 46 -0.19 3.06 5.39
N ARG A 47 0.78 3.76 4.76
CA ARG A 47 1.87 4.43 5.47
C ARG A 47 1.35 5.45 6.48
N CYS A 48 0.38 6.29 6.11
CA CYS A 48 -0.23 7.26 7.04
C CYS A 48 -0.80 6.60 8.29
N LYS A 49 -1.42 5.41 8.14
CA LYS A 49 -2.04 4.68 9.24
C LYS A 49 -1.04 3.90 10.10
N THR A 50 0.13 3.56 9.57
CA THR A 50 1.12 2.72 10.26
C THR A 50 2.29 3.50 10.84
N GLU A 51 2.63 4.64 10.25
CA GLU A 51 3.79 5.44 10.65
C GLU A 51 3.43 6.39 11.82
N PRO A 52 4.20 6.36 12.93
CA PRO A 52 3.92 7.12 14.14
C PRO A 52 4.07 8.64 13.96
N ASP A 53 4.94 9.08 13.05
CA ASP A 53 5.14 10.48 12.66
C ASP A 53 4.07 11.01 11.67
N LYS A 54 3.12 10.15 11.28
CA LYS A 54 2.02 10.48 10.37
C LYS A 54 0.69 10.54 11.13
N CYS A 55 -0.22 9.61 10.87
CA CYS A 55 -1.57 9.59 11.45
C CYS A 55 -1.81 8.40 12.36
N ALA A 56 -0.80 7.58 12.69
CA ALA A 56 -1.02 6.39 13.51
C ALA A 56 -1.56 6.71 14.91
N LEU A 57 -1.13 7.83 15.52
CA LEU A 57 -1.63 8.27 16.83
C LEU A 57 -3.10 8.73 16.75
N VAL A 58 -3.41 9.66 15.84
CA VAL A 58 -4.78 10.15 15.63
C VAL A 58 -5.74 9.02 15.23
N LYS A 59 -5.23 8.05 14.46
CA LYS A 59 -5.97 6.83 14.13
C LYS A 59 -6.23 5.98 15.36
N ALA A 60 -5.27 5.83 16.26
CA ALA A 60 -5.44 5.07 17.49
C ALA A 60 -6.51 5.71 18.40
N ASP A 61 -6.55 7.03 18.49
CA ASP A 61 -7.60 7.76 19.24
C ASP A 61 -8.98 7.55 18.62
N PHE A 62 -9.07 7.64 17.29
CA PHE A 62 -10.30 7.32 16.56
C PHE A 62 -10.71 5.86 16.80
N ASP A 63 -9.81 4.89 16.62
CA ASP A 63 -10.08 3.46 16.86
C ASP A 63 -10.55 3.22 18.30
N LYS A 64 -9.94 3.90 19.28
CA LYS A 64 -10.35 3.84 20.69
C LYS A 64 -11.77 4.35 20.87
N CYS A 65 -12.12 5.51 20.30
CA CYS A 65 -13.50 6.00 20.34
C CYS A 65 -14.48 5.01 19.69
N CYS A 66 -14.09 4.39 18.57
CA CYS A 66 -14.93 3.38 17.89
C CYS A 66 -15.25 2.21 18.81
N LEU A 67 -14.23 1.70 19.51
CA LEU A 67 -14.35 0.57 20.43
C LEU A 67 -15.17 0.94 21.67
N ASP A 68 -14.95 2.14 22.23
CA ASP A 68 -15.63 2.62 23.43
C ASP A 68 -17.11 2.96 23.19
N SER A 69 -17.45 3.47 21.99
CA SER A 69 -18.80 3.97 21.70
C SER A 69 -19.83 2.88 21.43
N GLY A 70 -19.43 1.78 20.77
CA GLY A 70 -20.25 0.62 20.44
C GLY A 70 -21.43 0.89 19.48
N GLY A 71 -21.62 0.03 18.47
CA GLY A 71 -22.83 0.01 17.64
C GLY A 71 -23.03 1.25 16.74
N ILE A 72 -24.30 1.56 16.42
CA ILE A 72 -24.69 2.58 15.43
C ILE A 72 -24.38 4.01 15.92
N SER A 73 -24.31 4.22 17.24
CA SER A 73 -24.07 5.54 17.85
C SER A 73 -22.66 6.11 17.63
N MET A 74 -21.71 5.27 17.20
CA MET A 74 -20.32 5.67 16.93
C MET A 74 -20.21 6.82 15.92
N VAL A 75 -21.05 6.84 14.87
CA VAL A 75 -21.01 7.86 13.81
C VAL A 75 -21.32 9.26 14.34
N TYR A 76 -22.01 9.36 15.49
CA TYR A 76 -22.31 10.62 16.15
C TYR A 76 -21.31 10.94 17.27
N LYS A 77 -20.93 9.94 18.06
CA LYS A 77 -20.02 10.12 19.20
C LYS A 77 -18.57 10.38 18.79
N CYS A 78 -18.08 9.69 17.75
CA CYS A 78 -16.69 9.77 17.29
C CYS A 78 -16.49 10.75 16.13
N ARG A 79 -17.35 11.76 16.00
CA ARG A 79 -17.30 12.70 14.87
C ARG A 79 -16.04 13.53 14.88
N GLU A 80 -15.59 13.94 16.05
CA GLU A 80 -14.43 14.82 16.18
C GLU A 80 -13.14 14.07 15.91
N GLU A 81 -12.98 12.88 16.49
CA GLU A 81 -11.84 11.99 16.25
C GLU A 81 -11.77 11.59 14.77
N ASN A 82 -12.92 11.34 14.13
CA ASN A 82 -12.99 11.09 12.70
C ASN A 82 -12.59 12.31 11.87
N ARG A 83 -12.99 13.53 12.28
CA ARG A 83 -12.60 14.78 11.61
C ARG A 83 -11.09 14.98 11.68
N LEU A 84 -10.50 14.86 12.87
CA LEU A 84 -9.06 14.95 13.09
C LEU A 84 -8.30 13.90 12.27
N PHE A 85 -8.81 12.67 12.24
CA PHE A 85 -8.20 11.60 11.45
C PHE A 85 -8.26 11.92 9.94
N GLN A 86 -9.40 12.39 9.43
CA GLN A 86 -9.54 12.80 8.04
C GLN A 86 -8.64 13.98 7.68
N GLU A 87 -8.54 14.99 8.56
CA GLU A 87 -7.65 16.13 8.37
C GLU A 87 -6.18 15.70 8.31
N CYS A 88 -5.77 14.81 9.21
CA CYS A 88 -4.44 14.24 9.17
C CYS A 88 -4.17 13.51 7.84
N MET A 89 -5.10 12.65 7.41
CA MET A 89 -4.95 11.91 6.16
C MET A 89 -4.89 12.86 4.96
N ASN A 90 -5.76 13.87 4.90
CA ASN A 90 -5.82 14.85 3.81
C ASN A 90 -4.52 15.63 3.68
N LYS A 91 -3.86 15.98 4.79
CA LYS A 91 -2.53 16.63 4.76
C LYS A 91 -1.54 15.80 3.93
N TRP A 92 -1.42 14.51 4.24
CA TRP A 92 -0.45 13.62 3.59
C TRP A 92 -0.85 13.18 2.18
N PHE A 93 -2.14 13.13 1.87
CA PHE A 93 -2.62 12.89 0.50
C PHE A 93 -2.36 14.05 -0.46
N ASN A 94 -2.09 15.25 0.05
CA ASN A 94 -1.76 16.43 -0.75
C ASN A 94 -0.27 16.81 -0.67
N ASP A 95 0.51 16.09 0.15
CA ASP A 95 1.95 16.31 0.30
C ASP A 95 2.70 15.61 -0.85
N GLN A 96 3.15 16.41 -1.83
CA GLN A 96 3.80 15.87 -3.04
C GLN A 96 5.10 15.13 -2.73
N THR A 97 5.87 15.61 -1.76
CA THR A 97 7.11 14.95 -1.34
C THR A 97 6.82 13.55 -0.82
N PHE A 98 5.80 13.40 0.03
CA PHE A 98 5.40 12.10 0.56
C PHE A 98 4.81 11.18 -0.52
N ILE A 99 4.06 11.73 -1.47
CA ILE A 99 3.51 10.96 -2.60
C ILE A 99 4.64 10.44 -3.48
N ASP A 100 5.66 11.27 -3.78
CA ASP A 100 6.82 10.87 -4.55
C ASP A 100 7.66 9.81 -3.85
N GLU A 101 7.85 9.90 -2.53
CA GLU A 101 8.47 8.82 -1.75
C GLU A 101 7.69 7.51 -1.87
N CYS A 102 6.35 7.56 -1.75
CA CYS A 102 5.51 6.39 -1.91
C CYS A 102 5.60 5.82 -3.33
N ARG A 103 5.69 6.68 -4.34
CA ARG A 103 5.89 6.29 -5.73
C ARG A 103 7.21 5.56 -5.93
N GLU A 104 8.30 6.07 -5.39
CA GLU A 104 9.62 5.42 -5.47
C GLU A 104 9.61 4.06 -4.76
N GLN A 105 9.02 3.99 -3.56
CA GLN A 105 8.83 2.71 -2.86
C GLN A 105 7.99 1.72 -3.67
N TYR A 106 6.95 2.18 -4.34
CA TYR A 106 6.13 1.35 -5.21
C TYR A 106 6.93 0.82 -6.42
N LEU A 107 7.69 1.69 -7.09
CA LEU A 107 8.54 1.32 -8.22
C LEU A 107 9.60 0.30 -7.80
N ALA A 108 10.23 0.47 -6.64
CA ALA A 108 11.19 -0.49 -6.11
C ALA A 108 10.56 -1.88 -5.87
N LYS A 109 9.37 -1.92 -5.25
CA LYS A 109 8.62 -3.18 -5.04
C LYS A 109 8.22 -3.82 -6.37
N ARG A 110 7.82 -3.01 -7.36
CA ARG A 110 7.46 -3.48 -8.71
C ARG A 110 8.67 -4.05 -9.43
N ALA A 111 9.81 -3.36 -9.39
CA ALA A 111 11.06 -3.82 -9.98
C ALA A 111 11.48 -5.17 -9.38
N GLN A 112 11.44 -5.30 -8.04
CA GLN A 112 11.71 -6.57 -7.38
C GLN A 112 10.78 -7.68 -7.86
N PHE A 113 9.47 -7.44 -7.89
CA PHE A 113 8.49 -8.42 -8.37
C PHE A 113 8.72 -8.82 -9.84
N ARG A 114 9.10 -7.87 -10.71
CA ARG A 114 9.41 -8.15 -12.11
C ARG A 114 10.73 -8.92 -12.28
N THR A 115 11.69 -8.70 -11.40
CA THR A 115 12.97 -9.41 -11.38
C THR A 115 12.85 -10.83 -10.83
N THR A 116 12.16 -11.02 -9.71
CA THR A 116 12.14 -12.30 -8.97
C THR A 116 10.86 -13.10 -9.13
N GLY A 117 9.75 -12.46 -9.53
CA GLY A 117 8.42 -13.08 -9.54
C GLY A 117 7.78 -13.23 -8.15
N GLU A 118 8.47 -12.80 -7.08
CA GLU A 118 7.99 -13.00 -5.71
C GLU A 118 7.12 -11.84 -5.23
N LYS A 119 5.86 -12.14 -4.85
CA LYS A 119 4.96 -11.15 -4.28
C LYS A 119 5.32 -10.91 -2.82
N GLN A 120 5.57 -9.67 -2.44
CA GLN A 120 5.68 -9.30 -1.03
C GLN A 120 4.32 -9.52 -0.33
N ARG A 121 4.27 -10.54 0.53
CA ARG A 121 3.08 -10.84 1.33
C ARG A 121 2.96 -9.77 2.43
N PRO A 122 1.78 -9.18 2.66
CA PRO A 122 1.56 -8.35 3.83
C PRO A 122 1.85 -9.19 5.07
N LYS A 123 2.76 -8.75 5.94
CA LYS A 123 2.98 -9.42 7.24
C LYS A 123 1.68 -9.30 8.03
N ARG A 124 0.98 -10.42 8.24
CA ARG A 124 -0.13 -10.47 9.20
C ARG A 124 0.47 -10.23 10.58
N LYS A 125 0.14 -9.10 11.22
CA LYS A 125 0.45 -8.91 12.65
C LYS A 125 -0.45 -9.87 13.42
N ASN A 126 0.05 -11.07 13.73
CA ASN A 126 -0.61 -11.94 14.70
C ASN A 126 -0.44 -11.29 16.08
N LYS A 127 -1.53 -10.78 16.67
CA LYS A 127 -1.55 -10.26 18.04
C LYS A 127 -1.57 -11.43 19.03
N LYS A 128 -0.47 -12.18 19.14
CA LYS A 128 -0.16 -13.08 20.26
C LYS A 128 1.27 -13.62 20.13
N THR A 129 2.22 -12.97 20.83
CA THR A 129 3.42 -13.52 21.50
C THR A 129 4.30 -12.32 21.85
N ASP A 130 3.90 -11.55 22.85
CA ASP A 130 4.74 -10.60 23.57
C ASP A 130 4.36 -10.72 25.05
N GLU A 131 4.59 -11.90 25.63
CA GLU A 131 4.65 -12.11 27.08
C GLU A 131 5.34 -13.46 27.31
N ILE A 132 6.27 -13.49 28.28
CA ILE A 132 7.18 -14.58 28.66
C ILE A 132 8.53 -14.57 27.90
N ASP A 133 9.29 -13.49 28.04
CA ASP A 133 10.74 -13.62 28.30
C ASP A 133 11.18 -12.51 29.26
N SER A 134 11.10 -12.80 30.56
CA SER A 134 11.99 -12.27 31.60
C SER A 134 11.54 -12.75 32.99
N GLY A 135 12.32 -13.66 33.60
CA GLY A 135 12.46 -13.79 35.05
C GLY A 135 11.71 -14.96 35.73
N ASN A 136 12.40 -16.07 35.98
CA ASN A 136 13.13 -16.25 37.24
C ASN A 136 13.94 -17.55 37.22
N ALA A 137 15.27 -17.39 37.25
CA ALA A 137 16.18 -18.40 37.74
C ALA A 137 16.19 -18.30 39.28
N SER A 138 15.88 -19.39 39.95
CA SER A 138 16.30 -19.74 41.31
C SER A 138 16.12 -21.23 41.51
#